data_AF-A0A1M5X801-F1
#
_entry.id   AF-A0A1M5X801-F1
#
_cell.length_a   1.000
_cell.length_b   1.000
_cell.length_c   1.000
_cell.angle_alpha   90.00
_cell.angle_beta   90.00
_cell.angle_gamma   90.00
#
_symmetry.space_group_name_H-M   'P 1'
#
loop_
_entity.id
_entity.type
_entity.pdbx_description
1 polymer ?
#
loop_
_entity_poly.entity_id
_entity_poly.type
_entity_poly.pdbx_seq_one_letter_code
_entity_poly.pdbx_strand_id
1 'polypeptide(L)'
;MSKDPAVLIYFDKWISSTNGMKAHYRAWYMDLLMYQYDNPEGIPDDKDFIAGICRVLPSEYELFKQMLEQVLEQKFELIGNKWVNHVANEIISKRQDFKAKRTKSGNIGVIIKLAKTIKGFTPKYLTKLKEYLFEMDIKEIEKAKDKQVLEQMLKLYVDEDEDEDEDININNSISNNIKINNKIEFSVFWDLYDKKVGDKEGCKKKWDKLSFDTQNKIIETLPGFKSKIEDKKFQPHPATYLNQKRWNDEKPEANQPIPAIEGETEEERFHREWKAKNKVIPLH
;
A
#
# COMPACT_ATOMS: atom_id res chain seq x y z
N MET A 1 12.61 14.69 13.75
CA MET A 1 12.14 13.48 13.04
C MET A 1 12.14 12.34 14.04
N SER A 2 11.00 11.67 14.25
CA SER A 2 10.99 10.43 15.04
C SER A 2 11.85 9.39 14.31
N LYS A 3 12.68 8.66 15.05
CA LYS A 3 13.43 7.52 14.50
C LYS A 3 12.42 6.45 14.06
N ASP A 4 12.67 5.81 12.92
CA ASP A 4 11.88 4.66 12.47
C ASP A 4 12.03 3.54 13.50
N PRO A 5 10.93 3.05 14.12
CA PRO A 5 11.03 2.02 15.16
C PRO A 5 11.48 0.69 14.55
N ALA A 6 12.20 -0.16 15.29
CA ALA A 6 12.57 -1.49 14.77
C ALA A 6 11.32 -2.33 14.44
N VAL A 7 10.34 -2.33 15.35
CA VAL A 7 9.07 -3.06 15.24
C VAL A 7 7.90 -2.07 15.30
N LEU A 8 6.93 -2.19 14.38
CA LEU A 8 5.76 -1.32 14.33
C LEU A 8 4.50 -2.12 14.66
N ILE A 9 3.98 -1.95 15.87
CA ILE A 9 2.76 -2.62 16.32
C ILE A 9 1.67 -1.59 16.59
N TYR A 10 0.52 -1.78 15.95
CA TYR A 10 -0.68 -1.01 16.21
C TYR A 10 -1.38 -1.58 17.45
N PHE A 11 -1.39 -0.83 18.54
CA PHE A 11 -1.81 -1.34 19.84
C PHE A 11 -3.29 -1.74 19.87
N ASP A 12 -4.16 -1.00 19.19
CA ASP A 12 -5.57 -1.33 18.98
C ASP A 12 -5.76 -2.68 18.25
N LYS A 13 -4.98 -2.89 17.18
CA LYS A 13 -4.96 -4.18 16.45
C LYS A 13 -4.39 -5.31 17.30
N TRP A 14 -3.35 -5.03 18.10
CA TRP A 14 -2.79 -6.01 19.02
C TRP A 14 -3.81 -6.45 20.07
N ILE A 15 -4.49 -5.50 20.73
CA ILE A 15 -5.49 -5.80 21.75
C ILE A 15 -6.66 -6.58 21.17
N SER A 16 -7.19 -6.17 20.02
CA SER A 16 -8.29 -6.88 19.35
C SER A 16 -7.89 -8.28 18.87
N SER A 17 -6.72 -8.42 18.24
CA SER A 17 -6.24 -9.71 17.71
C SER A 17 -5.85 -10.73 18.78
N THR A 18 -5.52 -10.26 19.99
CA THR A 18 -5.14 -11.10 21.14
C THR A 18 -6.23 -11.20 22.21
N ASN A 19 -7.44 -10.73 21.91
CA ASN A 19 -8.55 -10.82 22.84
C ASN A 19 -8.89 -12.28 23.14
N GLY A 20 -9.10 -12.61 24.42
CA GLY A 20 -9.37 -13.97 24.89
C GLY A 20 -8.15 -14.90 24.97
N MET A 21 -6.97 -14.47 24.51
CA MET A 21 -5.75 -15.27 24.65
C MET A 21 -5.23 -15.27 26.09
N LYS A 22 -4.78 -16.44 26.57
CA LYS A 22 -4.07 -16.54 27.85
C LYS A 22 -2.78 -15.72 27.81
N ALA A 23 -2.34 -15.20 28.95
CA ALA A 23 -1.20 -14.29 29.04
C ALA A 23 0.10 -14.88 28.42
N HIS A 24 0.39 -16.16 28.66
CA HIS A 24 1.55 -16.84 28.08
C HIS A 24 1.45 -17.00 26.56
N TYR A 25 0.26 -17.26 26.00
CA TYR A 25 0.06 -17.29 24.54
C TYR A 25 0.32 -15.92 23.92
N ARG A 26 -0.10 -14.85 24.59
CA ARG A 26 0.17 -13.47 24.11
C ARG A 26 1.66 -13.16 24.09
N ALA A 27 2.40 -13.63 25.10
CA ALA A 27 3.85 -13.46 25.17
C ALA A 27 4.55 -14.22 24.04
N TRP A 28 4.27 -15.51 23.88
CA TRP A 28 4.87 -16.32 22.80
C TRP A 28 4.48 -15.80 21.41
N TYR A 29 3.22 -15.44 21.19
CA TYR A 29 2.80 -14.82 19.94
C TYR A 29 3.56 -13.52 19.65
N MET A 30 3.79 -12.68 20.66
CA MET A 30 4.58 -11.47 20.51
C MET A 30 6.04 -11.78 20.12
N ASP A 31 6.67 -12.77 20.76
CA ASP A 31 8.04 -13.18 20.44
C ASP A 31 8.15 -13.68 18.98
N LEU A 32 7.14 -14.43 18.50
CA LEU A 32 7.08 -14.87 17.10
C LEU A 32 6.93 -13.70 16.12
N LEU A 33 6.08 -12.72 16.44
CA LEU A 33 5.96 -11.51 15.61
C LEU A 33 7.29 -10.76 15.57
N MET A 34 7.93 -10.53 16.73
CA MET A 34 9.23 -9.86 16.80
C MET A 34 10.28 -10.58 15.97
N TYR A 35 10.32 -11.92 16.04
CA TYR A 35 11.23 -12.72 15.22
C TYR A 35 10.99 -12.49 13.72
N GLN A 36 9.73 -12.46 13.26
CA GLN A 36 9.41 -12.21 11.85
C GLN A 36 9.78 -10.78 11.41
N TYR A 37 9.71 -9.79 12.29
CA TYR A 37 10.20 -8.44 11.97
C TYR A 37 11.70 -8.42 11.67
N ASP A 38 12.48 -9.22 12.37
CA ASP A 38 13.92 -9.39 12.12
C ASP A 38 14.21 -10.36 10.95
N ASN A 39 13.29 -11.30 10.68
CA ASN A 39 13.40 -12.34 9.64
C ASN A 39 12.16 -12.31 8.72
N PRO A 40 12.12 -11.39 7.75
CA PRO A 40 10.93 -11.13 6.91
C PRO A 40 10.42 -12.35 6.14
N GLU A 41 11.28 -13.32 5.86
CA GLU A 41 10.93 -14.55 5.15
C GLU A 41 10.11 -15.54 6.01
N GLY A 42 9.99 -15.28 7.32
CA GLY A 42 9.15 -16.06 8.21
C GLY A 42 9.91 -17.00 9.15
N ILE A 43 9.14 -17.66 10.00
CA ILE A 43 9.62 -18.53 11.08
C ILE A 43 9.72 -19.96 10.54
N PRO A 44 10.87 -20.66 10.63
CA PRO A 44 10.98 -22.06 10.22
C PRO A 44 9.91 -22.96 10.85
N ASP A 45 9.34 -23.89 10.07
CA ASP A 45 8.41 -24.90 10.58
C ASP A 45 9.16 -26.02 11.34
N ASP A 46 9.67 -25.66 12.51
CA ASP A 46 10.36 -26.56 13.43
C ASP A 46 9.91 -26.22 14.86
N LYS A 47 9.22 -27.17 15.50
CA LYS A 47 8.62 -26.94 16.82
C LYS A 47 9.64 -26.62 17.90
N ASP A 48 10.83 -27.22 17.84
CA ASP A 48 11.89 -26.98 18.83
C ASP A 48 12.56 -25.62 18.57
N PHE A 49 12.71 -25.24 17.31
CA PHE A 49 13.16 -23.90 16.93
C PHE A 49 12.17 -22.83 17.42
N ILE A 50 10.87 -23.02 17.18
CA ILE A 50 9.80 -22.09 17.60
C ILE A 50 9.74 -22.02 19.13
N ALA A 51 9.88 -23.16 19.83
CA ALA A 51 9.98 -23.19 21.29
C ALA A 51 11.19 -22.40 21.81
N GLY A 52 12.32 -22.48 21.10
CA GLY A 52 13.52 -21.69 21.37
C GLY A 52 13.31 -20.19 21.23
N ILE A 53 12.63 -19.73 20.17
CA ILE A 53 12.24 -18.31 20.00
C ILE A 53 11.39 -17.84 21.18
N CYS A 54 10.41 -18.66 21.56
CA CYS A 54 9.45 -18.38 22.62
C CYS A 54 10.02 -18.60 24.05
N ARG A 55 11.27 -19.05 24.15
CA ARG A 55 11.97 -19.37 25.42
C ARG A 55 11.15 -20.30 26.32
N VAL A 56 10.51 -21.30 25.72
CA VAL A 56 9.61 -22.24 26.41
C VAL A 56 10.41 -23.13 27.35
N LEU A 57 9.99 -23.24 28.60
CA LEU A 57 10.60 -24.18 29.55
C LEU A 57 10.14 -25.61 29.25
N PRO A 58 10.93 -26.65 29.59
CA PRO A 58 10.51 -28.04 29.40
C PRO A 58 9.16 -28.37 30.05
N SER A 59 8.87 -27.78 31.22
CA SER A 59 7.59 -27.94 31.93
C SER A 59 6.40 -27.29 31.22
N GLU A 60 6.64 -26.39 30.26
CA GLU A 60 5.61 -25.63 29.55
C GLU A 60 5.36 -26.17 28.14
N TYR A 61 6.13 -27.16 27.68
CA TYR A 61 6.13 -27.60 26.29
C TYR A 61 4.76 -28.14 25.81
N GLU A 62 4.02 -28.86 26.67
CA GLU A 62 2.66 -29.30 26.33
C GLU A 62 1.67 -28.14 26.20
N LEU A 63 1.81 -27.10 27.02
CA LEU A 63 1.00 -25.89 26.92
C LEU A 63 1.37 -25.08 25.68
N PHE A 64 2.65 -25.07 25.30
CA PHE A 64 3.15 -24.47 24.07
C PHE A 64 2.60 -25.16 22.82
N LYS A 65 2.52 -26.49 22.78
CA LYS A 65 1.86 -27.22 21.67
C LYS A 65 0.41 -26.76 21.46
N GLN A 66 -0.34 -26.58 22.55
CA GLN A 66 -1.70 -26.05 22.47
C GLN A 66 -1.74 -24.62 21.89
N MET A 67 -0.74 -23.79 22.22
CA MET A 67 -0.61 -22.46 21.62
C MET A 67 -0.35 -22.54 20.11
N LEU A 68 0.51 -23.45 19.66
CA LEU A 68 0.78 -23.62 18.24
C LEU A 68 -0.50 -23.96 17.46
N GLU A 69 -1.26 -24.93 17.94
CA GLU A 69 -2.52 -25.34 17.31
C GLU A 69 -3.57 -24.21 17.31
N GLN A 70 -3.65 -23.42 18.38
CA GLN A 70 -4.69 -22.40 18.53
C GLN A 70 -4.33 -21.04 17.91
N VAL A 71 -3.05 -20.67 17.95
CA VAL A 71 -2.58 -19.32 17.61
C VAL A 71 -1.70 -19.35 16.37
N LEU A 72 -0.69 -20.22 16.31
CA LEU A 72 0.22 -20.26 15.16
C LEU A 72 -0.58 -20.63 13.90
N GLU A 73 -1.33 -21.73 13.92
CA GLU A 73 -2.08 -22.21 12.75
C GLU A 73 -3.22 -21.27 12.32
N GLN A 74 -3.73 -20.43 13.22
CA GLN A 74 -4.82 -19.49 12.90
C GLN A 74 -4.33 -18.09 12.50
N LYS A 75 -3.15 -17.67 12.99
CA LYS A 75 -2.62 -16.31 12.81
C LYS A 75 -1.45 -16.27 11.83
N PHE A 76 -0.91 -17.42 11.45
CA PHE A 76 0.17 -17.55 10.49
C PHE A 76 -0.26 -18.50 9.38
N GLU A 77 0.29 -18.24 8.19
CA GLU A 77 0.16 -19.11 7.04
C GLU A 77 1.50 -19.83 6.82
N LEU A 78 1.44 -21.14 6.56
CA LEU A 78 2.63 -21.92 6.22
C LEU A 78 2.89 -21.77 4.72
N ILE A 79 3.94 -21.03 4.38
CA ILE A 79 4.38 -20.81 3.00
C ILE A 79 5.68 -21.58 2.78
N GLY A 80 5.59 -22.71 2.08
CA GLY A 80 6.71 -23.65 1.97
C GLY A 80 7.03 -24.29 3.33
N ASN A 81 8.16 -23.92 3.94
CA ASN A 81 8.61 -24.41 5.26
C ASN A 81 8.75 -23.27 6.28
N LYS A 82 8.01 -22.18 6.08
CA LYS A 82 8.11 -20.95 6.87
C LYS A 82 6.70 -20.46 7.24
N TRP A 83 6.46 -20.24 8.53
CA TRP A 83 5.26 -19.60 9.06
C TRP A 83 5.35 -18.08 8.94
N VAL A 84 4.33 -17.46 8.36
CA VAL A 84 4.27 -16.03 8.08
C VAL A 84 2.97 -15.44 8.60
N ASN A 85 3.06 -14.46 9.50
CA ASN A 85 1.90 -13.66 9.89
C ASN A 85 1.63 -12.62 8.79
N HIS A 86 0.43 -12.67 8.20
CA HIS A 86 0.04 -11.79 7.09
C HIS A 86 0.16 -10.30 7.45
N VAL A 87 -0.35 -9.91 8.62
CA VAL A 87 -0.38 -8.49 9.04
C VAL A 87 1.03 -7.96 9.26
N ALA A 88 1.90 -8.73 9.92
CA ALA A 88 3.29 -8.36 10.09
C ALA A 88 4.00 -8.28 8.73
N ASN A 89 3.79 -9.26 7.85
CA ASN A 89 4.39 -9.28 6.51
C ASN A 89 4.01 -8.04 5.70
N GLU A 90 2.73 -7.68 5.66
CA GLU A 90 2.25 -6.48 4.98
C GLU A 90 2.92 -5.20 5.50
N ILE A 91 3.05 -5.07 6.83
CA ILE A 91 3.73 -3.93 7.46
C ILE A 91 5.21 -3.92 7.09
N ILE A 92 5.89 -5.07 7.15
CA ILE A 92 7.32 -5.20 6.82
C ILE A 92 7.55 -4.82 5.36
N SER A 93 6.76 -5.34 4.41
CA SER A 93 6.88 -5.03 2.98
C SER A 93 6.68 -3.54 2.71
N LYS A 94 5.61 -2.94 3.24
CA LYS A 94 5.37 -1.48 3.10
C LYS A 94 6.52 -0.64 3.63
N ARG A 95 7.15 -1.07 4.73
CA ARG A 95 8.31 -0.39 5.31
C ARG A 95 9.57 -0.55 4.47
N GLN A 96 9.82 -1.74 3.93
CA GLN A 96 10.92 -1.99 3.00
C GLN A 96 10.78 -1.11 1.74
N ASP A 97 9.58 -1.02 1.17
CA ASP A 97 9.29 -0.14 0.03
C ASP A 97 9.51 1.33 0.34
N PHE A 98 9.05 1.78 1.52
CA PHE A 98 9.25 3.16 1.96
C PHE A 98 10.74 3.49 2.12
N LYS A 99 11.50 2.58 2.74
CA LYS A 99 12.95 2.71 2.91
C LYS A 99 13.65 2.75 1.55
N ALA A 100 13.28 1.87 0.62
CA ALA A 100 13.82 1.82 -0.74
C ALA A 100 13.56 3.13 -1.51
N LYS A 101 12.31 3.65 -1.50
CA LYS A 101 11.94 4.93 -2.12
C LYS A 101 12.69 6.12 -1.52
N ARG A 102 12.86 6.14 -0.20
CA ARG A 102 13.62 7.18 0.50
C ARG A 102 15.10 7.14 0.14
N THR A 103 15.70 5.94 0.11
CA THR A 103 17.09 5.75 -0.33
C THR A 103 17.28 6.20 -1.78
N LYS A 104 16.39 5.80 -2.70
CA LYS A 104 16.39 6.23 -4.09
C LYS A 104 16.37 7.75 -4.21
N SER A 105 15.40 8.41 -3.57
CA SER A 105 15.27 9.86 -3.58
C SER A 105 16.50 10.57 -2.99
N GLY A 106 17.10 10.00 -1.94
CA GLY A 106 18.34 10.49 -1.35
C GLY A 106 19.51 10.41 -2.32
N ASN A 107 19.71 9.26 -2.96
CA ASN A 107 20.76 9.05 -3.96
C ASN A 107 20.61 9.99 -5.16
N ILE A 108 19.39 10.15 -5.70
CA ILE A 108 19.10 11.12 -6.77
C ILE A 108 19.49 12.54 -6.34
N GLY A 109 19.13 12.93 -5.11
CA GLY A 109 19.51 14.24 -4.57
C GLY A 109 21.03 14.46 -4.53
N VAL A 110 21.79 13.43 -4.16
CA VAL A 110 23.26 13.47 -4.17
C VAL A 110 23.80 13.63 -5.59
N ILE A 111 23.30 12.86 -6.54
CA ILE A 111 23.72 12.90 -7.95
C ILE A 111 23.43 14.28 -8.56
N ILE A 112 22.22 14.81 -8.37
CA ILE A 112 21.86 16.15 -8.86
C ILE A 112 22.75 17.23 -8.23
N LYS A 113 23.14 17.07 -6.95
CA LYS A 113 24.08 17.99 -6.30
C LYS A 113 25.47 17.91 -6.93
N LEU A 114 25.94 16.71 -7.30
CA LEU A 114 27.20 16.53 -8.02
C LEU A 114 27.14 17.09 -9.44
N ALA A 115 26.08 16.81 -10.20
CA ALA A 115 25.88 17.31 -11.56
C ALA A 115 25.94 18.85 -11.62
N LYS A 116 25.37 19.55 -10.62
CA LYS A 116 25.45 21.01 -10.49
C LYS A 116 26.87 21.56 -10.36
N THR A 117 27.83 20.75 -9.93
CA THR A 117 29.25 21.15 -9.85
C THR A 117 29.99 21.01 -11.17
N ILE A 118 29.43 20.26 -12.12
CA ILE A 118 29.99 20.05 -13.45
C ILE A 118 29.54 21.21 -14.35
N LYS A 119 30.49 21.87 -14.99
CA LYS A 119 30.21 22.98 -15.92
C LYS A 119 29.48 22.43 -17.15
N GLY A 120 28.37 23.07 -17.54
CA GLY A 120 27.56 22.69 -18.71
C GLY A 120 26.20 22.08 -18.37
N PHE A 121 25.98 21.61 -17.13
CA PHE A 121 24.65 21.20 -16.69
C PHE A 121 23.72 22.40 -16.52
N THR A 122 22.88 22.63 -17.52
CA THR A 122 21.80 23.63 -17.49
C THR A 122 20.61 23.14 -16.66
N PRO A 123 19.69 24.02 -16.24
CA PRO A 123 18.43 23.60 -15.59
C PRO A 123 17.60 22.59 -16.42
N LYS A 124 17.65 22.69 -17.76
CA LYS A 124 17.03 21.73 -18.69
C LYS A 124 17.64 20.34 -18.50
N TYR A 125 18.98 20.22 -18.58
CA TYR A 125 19.69 18.95 -18.42
C TYR A 125 19.56 18.35 -17.02
N LEU A 126 19.51 19.18 -15.98
CA LEU A 126 19.26 18.71 -14.62
C LEU A 126 17.86 18.11 -14.45
N THR A 127 16.87 18.65 -15.17
CA THR A 127 15.50 18.11 -15.16
C THR A 127 15.45 16.77 -15.89
N LYS A 128 16.04 16.70 -17.08
CA LYS A 128 16.17 15.47 -17.88
C LYS A 128 16.91 14.36 -17.13
N LEU A 129 18.05 14.69 -16.51
CA LEU A 129 18.80 13.77 -15.65
C LEU A 129 17.97 13.27 -14.49
N LYS A 130 17.20 14.15 -13.83
CA LYS A 130 16.36 13.77 -12.70
C LYS A 130 15.27 12.80 -13.12
N GLU A 131 14.59 13.06 -14.24
CA GLU A 131 13.55 12.18 -14.80
C GLU A 131 14.12 10.80 -15.13
N TYR A 132 15.24 10.75 -15.85
CA TYR A 132 15.96 9.52 -16.15
C TYR A 132 16.31 8.71 -14.88
N LEU A 133 16.88 9.36 -13.86
CA LEU A 133 17.22 8.69 -12.60
C LEU A 133 15.98 8.18 -11.82
N PHE A 134 14.80 8.77 -12.02
CA PHE A 134 13.56 8.26 -11.41
C PHE A 134 13.08 6.97 -12.07
N GLU A 135 13.41 6.72 -13.32
CA GLU A 135 13.03 5.51 -14.05
C GLU A 135 13.99 4.34 -13.80
N MET A 136 15.26 4.62 -13.45
CA MET A 136 16.28 3.60 -13.19
C MET A 136 16.05 2.75 -11.92
N ASP A 137 16.62 1.54 -11.90
CA ASP A 137 16.66 0.70 -10.69
C ASP A 137 17.60 1.29 -9.62
N ILE A 138 17.30 1.02 -8.35
CA ILE A 138 18.08 1.52 -7.20
C ILE A 138 19.56 1.13 -7.29
N LYS A 139 19.86 -0.10 -7.75
CA LYS A 139 21.24 -0.60 -7.88
C LYS A 139 22.03 0.16 -8.96
N GLU A 140 21.36 0.61 -10.00
CA GLU A 140 22.00 1.32 -11.11
C GLU A 140 22.26 2.79 -10.78
N ILE A 141 21.39 3.40 -9.98
CA ILE A 141 21.54 4.77 -9.48
C ILE A 141 22.85 4.94 -8.68
N GLU A 142 23.33 3.90 -8.00
CA GLU A 142 24.60 3.99 -7.27
C GLU A 142 25.80 4.18 -8.20
N LYS A 143 25.78 3.59 -9.40
CA LYS A 143 26.84 3.75 -10.41
C LYS A 143 26.85 5.16 -11.00
N ALA A 144 25.68 5.80 -11.09
CA ALA A 144 25.53 7.17 -11.59
C ALA A 144 26.08 8.25 -10.62
N LYS A 145 26.61 7.85 -9.45
CA LYS A 145 27.35 8.76 -8.56
C LYS A 145 28.75 9.09 -9.08
N ASP A 146 29.26 8.35 -10.07
CA ASP A 146 30.55 8.64 -10.68
C ASP A 146 30.48 9.89 -11.56
N LYS A 147 31.44 10.79 -11.37
CA LYS A 147 31.56 12.03 -12.12
C LYS A 147 31.76 11.78 -13.62
N GLN A 148 32.51 10.74 -14.00
CA GLN A 148 32.76 10.40 -15.41
C GLN A 148 31.47 9.99 -16.12
N VAL A 149 30.58 9.27 -15.43
CA VAL A 149 29.27 8.88 -15.96
C VAL A 149 28.39 10.11 -16.20
N LEU A 150 28.43 11.10 -15.30
CA LEU A 150 27.69 12.35 -15.45
C LEU A 150 28.22 13.23 -16.59
N GLU A 151 29.55 13.27 -16.78
CA GLU A 151 30.17 13.97 -17.91
C GLU A 151 29.79 13.31 -19.25
N GLN A 152 29.72 11.97 -19.31
CA GLN A 152 29.23 11.24 -20.48
C GLN A 152 27.74 11.52 -20.76
N MET A 153 26.90 11.52 -19.72
CA MET A 153 25.47 11.85 -19.87
C MET A 153 25.26 13.28 -20.36
N LEU A 154 26.05 14.23 -19.85
CA LEU A 154 25.99 15.61 -20.32
C LEU A 154 26.33 15.72 -21.80
N LYS A 155 27.36 14.98 -22.25
CA LYS A 155 27.75 14.96 -23.66
C LYS A 155 26.59 14.48 -24.54
N LEU A 156 25.95 13.37 -24.17
CA LEU A 156 24.79 12.85 -24.90
C LEU A 156 23.63 13.86 -24.99
N TYR A 157 23.37 14.62 -23.93
CA TYR A 157 22.31 15.63 -23.95
C TYR A 157 22.64 16.84 -24.82
N VAL A 158 23.92 17.20 -24.93
CA VAL A 158 24.37 18.29 -25.82
C VAL A 158 24.31 17.82 -27.27
N ASP A 159 24.79 16.61 -27.55
CA ASP A 159 24.76 16.02 -28.90
C ASP A 159 23.30 15.91 -29.41
N GLU A 160 22.36 15.43 -28.59
CA GLU A 160 20.93 15.37 -28.94
C GLU A 160 20.29 16.75 -29.23
N ASP A 161 20.71 17.79 -28.50
CA ASP A 161 20.22 19.15 -28.72
C ASP A 161 20.84 19.79 -29.99
N GLU A 162 22.07 19.41 -30.36
CA GLU A 162 22.72 19.83 -31.63
C GLU A 162 22.05 19.18 -32.86
N ASP A 163 21.65 17.91 -32.75
CA ASP A 163 20.91 17.19 -33.80
C ASP A 163 19.47 17.75 -34.01
N GLU A 164 18.78 18.18 -32.93
CA GLU A 164 17.45 18.81 -33.03
C GLU A 164 17.47 20.17 -33.75
N ASP A 165 18.60 20.89 -33.71
CA ASP A 165 18.75 22.19 -34.39
C ASP A 165 19.07 22.04 -35.90
N GLU A 166 19.62 20.91 -36.37
CA GLU A 166 19.89 20.66 -37.79
C GLU A 166 18.63 20.26 -38.60
N ASP A 167 17.60 19.67 -37.97
CA ASP A 167 16.41 19.14 -38.65
C ASP A 167 15.25 20.15 -38.85
N ILE A 168 15.42 21.43 -38.47
CA ILE A 168 14.35 22.45 -38.53
C ILE A 168 14.04 22.96 -39.95
N ASN A 169 14.80 22.59 -40.99
CA ASN A 169 14.57 23.14 -42.34
C ASN A 169 13.86 22.24 -43.37
N ILE A 170 13.08 21.23 -42.98
CA ILE A 170 12.13 20.60 -43.92
C ILE A 170 10.81 20.23 -43.21
N ASN A 171 9.75 20.97 -43.59
CA ASN A 171 8.31 20.71 -43.40
C ASN A 171 7.64 21.16 -42.08
N ASN A 172 7.46 22.48 -41.98
CA ASN A 172 6.26 23.05 -41.38
C ASN A 172 5.00 22.66 -42.18
N SER A 173 4.42 21.50 -41.85
CA SER A 173 2.95 21.34 -41.80
C SER A 173 2.58 20.08 -41.03
N ILE A 174 1.74 20.31 -40.02
CA ILE A 174 1.06 19.33 -39.15
C ILE A 174 1.90 18.87 -37.96
N SER A 175 2.20 19.85 -37.10
CA SER A 175 2.15 19.64 -35.66
C SER A 175 0.71 19.28 -35.26
N ASN A 176 0.52 18.19 -34.52
CA ASN A 176 -0.52 18.09 -33.49
C ASN A 176 -0.23 16.91 -32.56
N ASN A 177 0.34 17.23 -31.39
CA ASN A 177 0.17 16.61 -30.08
C ASN A 177 -0.54 15.24 -30.03
N ILE A 178 0.18 14.19 -29.61
CA ILE A 178 -0.42 13.07 -28.88
C ILE A 178 0.41 12.80 -27.62
N LYS A 179 0.17 13.62 -26.58
CA LYS A 179 0.26 13.13 -25.19
C LYS A 179 -0.87 12.12 -25.05
N ILE A 180 -0.57 10.82 -25.07
CA ILE A 180 -1.54 9.80 -24.62
C ILE A 180 -1.65 9.95 -23.10
N ASN A 181 -2.51 10.87 -22.68
CA ASN A 181 -2.93 11.03 -21.30
C ASN A 181 -3.93 9.90 -21.02
N ASN A 182 -3.45 8.77 -20.49
CA ASN A 182 -4.29 7.66 -20.01
C ASN A 182 -5.07 8.04 -18.74
N LYS A 183 -5.79 9.17 -18.75
CA LYS A 183 -6.67 9.63 -17.66
C LYS A 183 -8.08 9.81 -18.20
N ILE A 184 -9.06 9.43 -17.39
CA ILE A 184 -10.47 9.66 -17.71
C ILE A 184 -10.74 11.16 -17.55
N GLU A 185 -11.30 11.77 -18.58
CA GLU A 185 -11.69 13.17 -18.56
C GLU A 185 -12.70 13.42 -17.43
N PHE A 186 -12.52 14.51 -16.68
CA PHE A 186 -13.42 14.88 -15.59
C PHE A 186 -14.88 15.05 -16.04
N SER A 187 -15.12 15.44 -17.30
CA SER A 187 -16.45 15.56 -17.90
C SER A 187 -17.25 14.25 -17.78
N VAL A 188 -16.61 13.11 -18.07
CA VAL A 188 -17.20 11.76 -18.00
C VAL A 188 -17.71 11.47 -16.58
N PHE A 189 -16.88 11.72 -15.57
CA PHE A 189 -17.28 11.58 -14.17
C PHE A 189 -18.39 12.57 -13.79
N TRP A 190 -18.25 13.84 -14.20
CA TRP A 190 -19.16 14.91 -13.82
C TRP A 190 -20.58 14.72 -14.37
N ASP A 191 -20.69 14.22 -15.60
CA ASP A 191 -21.97 13.90 -16.22
C ASP A 191 -22.54 12.58 -15.68
N LEU A 192 -21.71 11.56 -15.45
CA LEU A 192 -22.16 10.29 -14.85
C LEU A 192 -22.71 10.48 -13.42
N TYR A 193 -22.14 11.42 -12.66
CA TYR A 193 -22.57 11.70 -11.28
C TYR A 193 -23.99 12.30 -11.20
N ASP A 194 -24.46 12.99 -12.25
CA ASP A 194 -25.82 13.55 -12.36
C ASP A 194 -26.26 14.46 -11.19
N LYS A 195 -25.31 15.06 -10.46
CA LYS A 195 -25.57 16.06 -9.42
C LYS A 195 -24.55 17.20 -9.53
N LYS A 196 -24.86 18.17 -10.39
CA LYS A 196 -23.99 19.31 -10.75
C LYS A 196 -24.03 20.42 -9.68
N VAL A 197 -23.76 20.07 -8.42
CA VAL A 197 -23.84 21.00 -7.27
C VAL A 197 -22.54 20.98 -6.47
N GLY A 198 -21.97 22.15 -6.19
CA GLY A 198 -20.75 22.36 -5.41
C GLY A 198 -19.61 23.01 -6.21
N ASP A 199 -18.42 23.09 -5.60
CA ASP A 199 -17.21 23.64 -6.22
C ASP A 199 -16.65 22.71 -7.31
N LYS A 200 -17.00 23.01 -8.57
CA LYS A 200 -16.58 22.26 -9.76
C LYS A 200 -15.06 22.29 -9.95
N GLU A 201 -14.40 23.42 -9.68
CA GLU A 201 -12.95 23.54 -9.84
C GLU A 201 -12.19 22.75 -8.77
N GLY A 202 -12.66 22.82 -7.52
CA GLY A 202 -12.12 22.01 -6.42
C GLY A 202 -12.31 20.50 -6.66
N CYS A 203 -13.43 20.11 -7.28
CA CYS A 203 -13.69 18.72 -7.65
C CYS A 203 -12.77 18.25 -8.80
N LYS A 204 -12.61 19.08 -9.85
CA LYS A 204 -11.70 18.80 -10.98
C LYS A 204 -10.26 18.64 -10.51
N LYS A 205 -9.76 19.56 -9.69
CA LYS A 205 -8.41 19.48 -9.10
C LYS A 205 -8.18 18.19 -8.29
N LYS A 206 -9.23 17.63 -7.68
CA LYS A 206 -9.15 16.36 -6.95
C LYS A 206 -9.19 15.18 -7.90
N TRP A 207 -10.06 15.21 -8.92
CA TRP A 207 -10.14 14.17 -9.95
C TRP A 207 -8.83 14.02 -10.73
N ASP A 208 -8.21 15.13 -11.12
CA ASP A 208 -6.95 15.15 -11.88
C ASP A 208 -5.77 14.59 -11.06
N LYS A 209 -5.86 14.63 -9.73
CA LYS A 209 -4.87 14.05 -8.80
C LYS A 209 -5.02 12.54 -8.61
N LEU A 210 -6.14 11.93 -9.00
CA LEU A 210 -6.35 10.49 -8.88
C LEU A 210 -5.52 9.73 -9.94
N SER A 211 -5.14 8.49 -9.60
CA SER A 211 -4.55 7.56 -10.58
C SER A 211 -5.62 7.03 -11.54
N PHE A 212 -5.21 6.57 -12.71
CA PHE A 212 -6.12 5.98 -13.72
C PHE A 212 -6.93 4.80 -13.15
N ASP A 213 -6.29 3.89 -12.41
CA ASP A 213 -6.97 2.74 -11.78
C ASP A 213 -8.07 3.19 -10.82
N THR A 214 -7.83 4.28 -10.08
CA THR A 214 -8.83 4.84 -9.17
C THR A 214 -9.98 5.49 -9.95
N GLN A 215 -9.68 6.18 -11.06
CA GLN A 215 -10.71 6.76 -11.92
C GLN A 215 -11.60 5.67 -12.54
N ASN A 216 -11.04 4.58 -13.05
CA ASN A 216 -11.79 3.44 -13.57
C ASN A 216 -12.69 2.82 -12.50
N LYS A 217 -12.13 2.52 -11.33
CA LYS A 217 -12.90 1.97 -10.20
C LYS A 217 -14.07 2.86 -9.81
N ILE A 218 -13.90 4.19 -9.84
CA ILE A 218 -14.99 5.12 -9.57
C ILE A 218 -16.06 5.05 -10.66
N ILE A 219 -15.70 5.06 -11.94
CA ILE A 219 -16.67 4.98 -13.04
C ILE A 219 -17.47 3.68 -13.00
N GLU A 220 -16.84 2.55 -12.68
CA GLU A 220 -17.50 1.24 -12.58
C GLU A 220 -18.47 1.15 -11.38
N THR A 221 -18.08 1.69 -10.23
CA THR A 221 -18.86 1.55 -8.99
C THR A 221 -19.95 2.62 -8.83
N LEU A 222 -19.81 3.76 -9.52
CA LEU A 222 -20.71 4.91 -9.38
C LEU A 222 -22.18 4.61 -9.73
N PRO A 223 -22.52 3.87 -10.80
CA PRO A 223 -23.92 3.48 -11.07
C PRO A 223 -24.55 2.68 -9.93
N GLY A 224 -23.81 1.73 -9.34
CA GLY A 224 -24.26 0.93 -8.20
C GLY A 224 -24.36 1.72 -6.89
N PHE A 225 -23.58 2.79 -6.73
CA PHE A 225 -23.76 3.75 -5.63
C PHE A 225 -25.02 4.60 -5.82
N LYS A 226 -25.28 5.08 -7.04
CA LYS A 226 -26.46 5.90 -7.35
C LYS A 226 -27.77 5.14 -7.19
N SER A 227 -27.81 3.86 -7.58
CA SER A 227 -29.03 3.04 -7.45
C SER A 227 -29.45 2.78 -5.99
N LYS A 228 -28.53 2.94 -5.03
CA LYS A 228 -28.82 2.83 -3.58
C LYS A 228 -29.52 4.06 -2.99
N ILE A 229 -29.56 5.17 -3.73
CA ILE A 229 -30.10 6.45 -3.24
C ILE A 229 -31.42 6.70 -3.96
N GLU A 230 -32.54 6.38 -3.30
CA GLU A 230 -33.89 6.58 -3.83
C GLU A 230 -34.27 8.06 -3.98
N ASP A 231 -33.75 8.92 -3.10
CA ASP A 231 -34.00 10.37 -3.13
C ASP A 231 -32.71 11.17 -3.37
N LYS A 232 -32.69 11.88 -4.51
CA LYS A 232 -31.57 12.69 -5.00
C LYS A 232 -31.11 13.77 -4.00
N LYS A 233 -31.95 14.16 -3.03
CA LYS A 233 -31.55 15.08 -1.95
C LYS A 233 -30.48 14.49 -1.02
N PHE A 234 -30.48 13.17 -0.81
CA PHE A 234 -29.50 12.47 0.04
C PHE A 234 -28.24 12.04 -0.69
N GLN A 235 -28.17 12.20 -2.02
CA GLN A 235 -26.94 11.97 -2.77
C GLN A 235 -25.87 12.96 -2.32
N PRO A 236 -24.68 12.55 -1.88
CA PRO A 236 -23.63 13.48 -1.49
C PRO A 236 -23.20 14.36 -2.68
N HIS A 237 -22.56 15.49 -2.40
CA HIS A 237 -21.93 16.26 -3.47
C HIS A 237 -20.77 15.47 -4.09
N PRO A 238 -20.48 15.64 -5.40
CA PRO A 238 -19.37 14.95 -6.07
C PRO A 238 -18.03 15.14 -5.34
N ALA A 239 -17.76 16.35 -4.83
CA ALA A 239 -16.56 16.64 -4.05
C ALA A 239 -16.51 15.86 -2.72
N THR A 240 -17.65 15.70 -2.03
CA THR A 240 -17.76 14.93 -0.79
C THR A 240 -17.57 13.44 -1.04
N TYR A 241 -18.16 12.93 -2.13
CA TYR A 241 -17.97 11.56 -2.59
C TYR A 241 -16.50 11.25 -2.87
N LEU A 242 -15.80 12.16 -3.55
CA LEU A 242 -14.37 12.02 -3.81
C LEU A 242 -13.52 12.06 -2.54
N ASN A 243 -13.83 12.97 -1.62
CA ASN A 243 -13.11 13.11 -0.35
C ASN A 243 -13.23 11.87 0.54
N GLN A 244 -14.43 11.32 0.64
CA GLN A 244 -14.75 10.21 1.54
C GLN A 244 -14.46 8.85 0.92
N LYS A 245 -13.93 8.80 -0.31
CA LYS A 245 -13.57 7.57 -1.02
C LYS A 245 -14.71 6.53 -1.06
N ARG A 246 -15.94 7.00 -1.23
CA ARG A 246 -17.17 6.19 -1.10
C ARG A 246 -17.32 5.06 -2.12
N TRP A 247 -16.48 5.03 -3.15
CA TRP A 247 -16.34 3.87 -4.05
C TRP A 247 -15.75 2.63 -3.34
N ASN A 248 -15.28 2.75 -2.10
CA ASN A 248 -14.84 1.66 -1.25
C ASN A 248 -15.89 1.24 -0.19
N ASP A 249 -17.08 1.88 -0.14
CA ASP A 249 -18.11 1.50 0.84
C ASP A 249 -18.71 0.12 0.46
N GLU A 250 -18.49 -0.88 1.32
CA GLU A 250 -18.98 -2.26 1.14
C GLU A 250 -20.51 -2.35 1.07
N LYS A 251 -21.02 -3.34 0.32
CA LYS A 251 -22.45 -3.69 0.32
C LYS A 251 -22.82 -4.19 1.72
N PRO A 252 -23.89 -3.68 2.36
CA PRO A 252 -24.32 -4.25 3.63
C PRO A 252 -24.93 -5.64 3.37
N GLU A 253 -24.30 -6.68 3.91
CA GLU A 253 -25.04 -7.89 4.27
C GLU A 253 -25.98 -7.52 5.43
N ALA A 254 -27.25 -7.90 5.28
CA ALA A 254 -28.27 -7.63 6.27
C ALA A 254 -27.94 -8.40 7.57
N ASN A 255 -27.53 -7.68 8.62
CA ASN A 255 -27.46 -8.23 9.97
C ASN A 255 -28.87 -8.56 10.48
N GLN A 256 -29.33 -9.79 10.26
CA GLN A 256 -30.44 -10.32 11.04
C GLN A 256 -29.91 -10.84 12.39
N PRO A 257 -30.56 -10.50 13.52
CA PRO A 257 -30.21 -11.07 14.81
C PRO A 257 -30.47 -12.58 14.80
N ILE A 258 -29.49 -13.37 15.24
CA ILE A 258 -29.60 -14.83 15.29
C ILE A 258 -30.57 -15.20 16.43
N PRO A 259 -31.61 -16.02 16.18
CA PRO A 259 -32.57 -16.38 17.22
C PRO A 259 -31.91 -17.12 18.39
N ALA A 260 -32.42 -16.86 19.60
CA ALA A 260 -32.01 -17.52 20.84
C ALA A 260 -32.49 -18.98 20.84
N ILE A 261 -31.63 -19.91 21.25
CA ILE A 261 -31.95 -21.34 21.37
C ILE A 261 -32.25 -21.62 22.85
N GLU A 262 -33.42 -22.21 23.14
CA GLU A 262 -33.86 -22.49 24.50
C GLU A 262 -33.02 -23.65 25.09
N GLY A 263 -32.39 -23.41 26.25
CA GLY A 263 -31.47 -24.36 26.90
C GLY A 263 -29.99 -24.19 26.57
N GLU A 264 -29.62 -23.22 25.73
CA GLU A 264 -28.21 -22.89 25.43
C GLU A 264 -27.57 -22.14 26.62
N THR A 265 -26.40 -22.58 27.05
CA THR A 265 -25.61 -21.87 28.07
C THR A 265 -25.00 -20.57 27.51
N GLU A 266 -24.63 -19.62 28.38
CA GLU A 266 -23.98 -18.38 27.94
C GLU A 266 -22.68 -18.64 27.17
N GLU A 267 -21.94 -19.70 27.52
CA GLU A 267 -20.69 -20.10 26.86
C GLU A 267 -20.94 -20.65 25.43
N GLU A 268 -21.98 -21.47 25.26
CA GLU A 268 -22.38 -22.01 23.96
C GLU A 268 -22.93 -20.92 23.04
N ARG A 269 -23.75 -20.01 23.59
CA ARG A 269 -24.24 -18.82 22.90
C ARG A 269 -23.07 -17.95 22.45
N PHE A 270 -22.10 -17.71 23.33
CA PHE A 270 -20.90 -16.94 23.02
C PHE A 270 -20.09 -17.59 21.89
N HIS A 271 -19.86 -18.90 21.93
CA HIS A 271 -19.15 -19.64 20.88
C HIS A 271 -19.89 -19.64 19.54
N ARG A 272 -21.22 -19.73 19.54
CA ARG A 272 -22.05 -19.65 18.33
C ARG A 272 -22.01 -18.25 17.72
N GLU A 273 -22.18 -17.20 18.55
CA GLU A 273 -22.09 -15.80 18.13
C GLU A 273 -20.69 -15.45 17.60
N TRP A 274 -19.63 -15.99 18.23
CA TRP A 274 -18.24 -15.81 17.82
C TRP A 274 -17.95 -16.48 16.47
N LYS A 275 -18.39 -17.73 16.27
CA LYS A 275 -18.25 -18.44 14.98
C LYS A 275 -19.01 -17.74 13.86
N ALA A 276 -20.20 -17.21 14.12
CA ALA A 276 -20.99 -16.49 13.13
C ALA A 276 -20.31 -15.18 12.70
N LYS A 277 -19.74 -14.41 13.65
CA LYS A 277 -19.04 -13.14 13.33
C LYS A 277 -17.72 -13.33 12.60
N ASN A 278 -16.94 -14.36 12.92
CA ASN A 278 -15.62 -14.57 12.31
C ASN A 278 -15.65 -15.32 10.96
N LYS A 279 -16.82 -15.83 10.55
CA LYS A 279 -16.99 -16.43 9.21
C LYS A 279 -17.26 -15.40 8.12
N VAL A 280 -17.62 -14.16 8.50
CA VAL A 280 -18.09 -13.10 7.60
C VAL A 280 -17.02 -12.01 7.37
N ILE A 281 -15.90 -12.03 8.08
CA ILE A 281 -14.82 -11.05 7.86
C ILE A 281 -13.88 -11.65 6.79
N PRO A 282 -13.85 -11.13 5.55
CA PRO A 282 -12.82 -11.51 4.60
C PRO A 282 -11.48 -10.96 5.10
N LEU A 283 -10.46 -11.81 5.09
CA LEU A 283 -9.08 -11.39 5.31
C LEU A 283 -8.63 -10.51 4.14
N HIS A 284 -8.65 -9.19 4.35
CA HIS A 284 -7.98 -8.18 3.52
C HIS A 284 -7.20 -7.21 4.41
#